data_AF-A0AAW2R3Y6-F1
#
_entry.id   AF-A0AAW2R3Y6-F1
#
_cell.length_a   1.000
_cell.length_b   1.000
_cell.length_c   1.000
_cell.angle_alpha   90.00
_cell.angle_beta   90.00
_cell.angle_gamma   90.00
#
_symmetry.space_group_name_H-M   'P 1'
#
loop_
_entity.id
_entity.type
_entity.pdbx_description
1 polymer ?
#
loop_
_entity_poly.entity_id
_entity_poly.type
_entity_poly.pdbx_seq_one_letter_code
_entity_poly.pdbx_strand_id
1 'polypeptide(L)'
;MITKGQKIEITGITAAQADVHVIFTFDSLDKAEPFDPSWDRHDAQKICSQKGSTVEGGLGPFGLVTLASENLEEFTPVFFRVFKAQDKHLVLMCSDASRSTLKNGETSMKDGKDAYRPSFGGFVDIDLKDMKLSLRTLIDHSVVESFGEGGKTCITSRVYPTLAINDKAHLYTFNNGTEPIRIEILDAWTIIKPIDMNQ
;
A
#
# COMPACT_ATOMS: atom_id res chain seq x y z
N MET A 1 -16.65 8.05 -1.48
CA MET A 1 -16.77 6.58 -1.56
C MET A 1 -15.92 6.12 -2.74
N ILE A 2 -15.18 5.03 -2.58
CA ILE A 2 -14.32 4.45 -3.61
C ILE A 2 -14.83 3.02 -3.85
N THR A 3 -15.42 2.82 -5.02
CA THR A 3 -15.95 1.53 -5.45
C THR A 3 -14.86 0.73 -6.17
N LYS A 4 -15.15 -0.55 -6.42
CA LYS A 4 -14.24 -1.48 -7.09
C LYS A 4 -13.65 -0.89 -8.37
N GLY A 5 -12.33 -0.98 -8.49
CA GLY A 5 -11.54 -0.54 -9.64
C GLY A 5 -11.18 0.95 -9.62
N GLN A 6 -11.88 1.76 -8.81
CA GLN A 6 -11.65 3.20 -8.75
C GLN A 6 -10.31 3.54 -8.12
N LYS A 7 -9.71 4.61 -8.65
CA LYS A 7 -8.52 5.29 -8.14
C LYS A 7 -8.84 6.78 -8.12
N ILE A 8 -8.57 7.44 -7.01
CA ILE A 8 -8.79 8.88 -6.85
C ILE A 8 -7.43 9.50 -6.56
N GLU A 9 -7.01 10.41 -7.43
CA GLU A 9 -5.73 11.10 -7.31
C GLU A 9 -5.75 12.10 -6.15
N ILE A 10 -4.64 12.13 -5.41
CA ILE A 10 -4.37 13.14 -4.38
C ILE A 10 -3.49 14.20 -5.03
N THR A 11 -4.06 15.38 -5.25
CA THR A 11 -3.39 16.50 -5.93
C THR A 11 -2.98 17.61 -4.95
N GLY A 12 -2.21 18.58 -5.42
CA GLY A 12 -1.78 19.74 -4.60
C GLY A 12 -0.60 19.46 -3.66
N ILE A 13 0.08 18.32 -3.82
CA ILE A 13 1.26 17.93 -3.05
C ILE A 13 2.42 17.53 -3.98
N THR A 14 3.64 17.45 -3.45
CA THR A 14 4.78 16.81 -4.11
C THR A 14 4.73 15.31 -3.82
N ALA A 15 4.11 14.51 -4.69
CA ALA A 15 3.87 13.08 -4.41
C ALA A 15 5.14 12.24 -4.23
N ALA A 16 6.28 12.67 -4.78
CA ALA A 16 7.58 12.02 -4.54
C ALA A 16 8.19 12.36 -3.15
N GLN A 17 7.69 13.37 -2.43
CA GLN A 17 8.19 13.77 -1.12
C GLN A 17 7.03 14.26 -0.23
N ALA A 18 6.29 13.33 0.38
CA ALA A 18 5.04 13.60 1.07
C ALA A 18 4.84 12.74 2.33
N ASP A 19 4.06 13.28 3.28
CA ASP A 19 3.47 12.54 4.40
C ASP A 19 1.97 12.45 4.17
N VAL A 20 1.42 11.24 4.20
CA VAL A 20 0.01 10.98 3.89
C VAL A 20 -0.58 10.16 5.01
N HIS A 21 -1.69 10.64 5.58
CA HIS A 21 -2.46 9.93 6.59
C HIS A 21 -3.90 9.78 6.13
N VAL A 22 -4.39 8.53 6.11
CA VAL A 22 -5.74 8.21 5.65
C VAL A 22 -6.43 7.32 6.66
N ILE A 23 -7.72 7.60 6.93
CA ILE A 23 -8.61 6.69 7.64
C ILE A 23 -9.68 6.19 6.67
N PHE A 24 -9.64 4.90 6.39
CA PHE A 24 -10.62 4.20 5.58
C PHE A 24 -11.75 3.66 6.47
N THR A 25 -12.99 3.80 6.00
CA THR A 25 -14.18 3.16 6.60
C THR A 25 -14.87 2.25 5.59
N PHE A 26 -15.59 1.25 6.08
CA PHE A 26 -16.42 0.33 5.27
C PHE A 26 -17.71 0.01 6.04
N ASP A 27 -18.76 -0.41 5.34
CA ASP A 27 -20.08 -0.61 5.97
C ASP A 27 -20.24 -2.01 6.57
N SER A 28 -19.53 -2.99 6.04
CA SER A 28 -19.69 -4.38 6.44
C SER A 28 -18.41 -5.20 6.26
N LEU A 29 -18.29 -6.25 7.07
CA LEU A 29 -17.29 -7.32 6.96
C LEU A 29 -17.82 -8.53 6.17
N ASP A 30 -19.08 -8.51 5.74
CA ASP A 30 -19.75 -9.66 5.11
C ASP A 30 -19.04 -10.12 3.83
N LYS A 31 -18.45 -9.19 3.09
CA LYS A 31 -17.69 -9.51 1.89
C LYS A 31 -16.26 -9.93 2.13
N ALA A 32 -15.71 -9.82 3.35
CA ALA A 32 -14.37 -10.31 3.64
C ALA A 32 -14.27 -11.80 3.26
N GLU A 33 -13.25 -12.15 2.49
CA GLU A 33 -13.11 -13.50 1.92
C GLU A 33 -12.55 -14.46 2.99
N PRO A 34 -12.85 -15.77 2.92
CA PRO A 34 -12.26 -16.73 3.84
C PRO A 34 -10.73 -16.77 3.69
N PHE A 35 -10.02 -16.80 4.80
CA PHE A 35 -8.60 -17.07 4.83
C PHE A 35 -8.35 -18.52 4.42
N ASP A 36 -7.49 -18.76 3.42
CA ASP A 36 -7.18 -20.10 2.95
C ASP A 36 -6.38 -20.87 4.03
N PRO A 37 -6.90 -22.01 4.53
CA PRO A 37 -6.22 -22.79 5.56
C PRO A 37 -4.87 -23.38 5.13
N SER A 38 -4.57 -23.43 3.83
CA SER A 38 -3.29 -23.89 3.30
C SER A 38 -2.18 -22.82 3.38
N TRP A 39 -2.53 -21.56 3.63
CA TRP A 39 -1.54 -20.50 3.78
C TRP A 39 -0.90 -20.54 5.17
N ASP A 40 0.42 -20.34 5.19
CA ASP A 40 1.15 -20.11 6.42
C ASP A 40 0.80 -18.72 6.97
N ARG A 41 0.18 -18.68 8.14
CA ARG A 41 -0.19 -17.43 8.84
C ARG A 41 1.02 -16.62 9.29
N HIS A 42 2.21 -17.20 9.28
CA HIS A 42 3.45 -16.50 9.62
C HIS A 42 4.16 -15.92 8.39
N ASP A 43 3.71 -16.25 7.17
CA ASP A 43 4.29 -15.78 5.92
C ASP A 43 3.37 -14.76 5.22
N ALA A 44 3.15 -13.63 5.89
CA ALA A 44 2.36 -12.52 5.36
C ALA A 44 2.92 -11.99 4.02
N GLN A 45 4.24 -12.04 3.85
CA GLN A 45 4.93 -11.62 2.62
C GLN A 45 4.49 -12.48 1.43
N LYS A 46 4.45 -13.81 1.58
CA LYS A 46 3.97 -14.71 0.53
C LYS A 46 2.49 -14.51 0.22
N ILE A 47 1.67 -14.19 1.23
CA ILE A 47 0.25 -13.90 0.99
C ILE A 47 0.10 -12.60 0.19
N CYS A 48 0.85 -11.55 0.52
CA CYS A 48 0.85 -10.29 -0.25
C CYS A 48 1.30 -10.49 -1.70
N SER A 49 2.28 -11.36 -1.97
CA SER A 49 2.72 -11.64 -3.34
C SER A 49 1.68 -12.45 -4.15
N GLN A 50 0.86 -13.27 -3.48
CA GLN A 50 -0.24 -14.01 -4.12
C GLN A 50 -1.52 -13.17 -4.27
N LYS A 51 -1.77 -12.25 -3.34
CA LYS A 51 -2.97 -11.40 -3.26
C LYS A 51 -2.61 -9.92 -3.39
N GLY A 52 -1.85 -9.61 -4.43
CA GLY A 52 -1.38 -8.25 -4.76
C GLY A 52 -2.51 -7.26 -5.06
N SER A 53 -2.15 -6.00 -5.27
CA SER A 53 -3.13 -4.90 -5.40
C SER A 53 -4.06 -5.01 -6.61
N THR A 54 -3.65 -5.73 -7.65
CA THR A 54 -4.48 -5.99 -8.85
C THR A 54 -5.34 -7.24 -8.73
N VAL A 55 -5.13 -8.07 -7.70
CA VAL A 55 -5.94 -9.25 -7.44
C VAL A 55 -7.17 -8.81 -6.67
N GLU A 56 -8.34 -8.99 -7.28
CA GLU A 56 -9.62 -8.69 -6.67
C GLU A 56 -9.84 -9.50 -5.38
N GLY A 57 -10.51 -8.88 -4.41
CA GLY A 57 -10.91 -9.53 -3.18
C GLY A 57 -12.27 -9.03 -2.67
N GLY A 58 -12.57 -9.48 -1.46
CA GLY A 58 -13.78 -9.11 -0.74
C GLY A 58 -13.74 -7.69 -0.22
N LEU A 59 -13.17 -7.54 0.98
CA LEU A 59 -12.81 -6.27 1.58
C LEU A 59 -11.32 -6.02 1.35
N GLY A 60 -11.04 -5.30 0.26
CA GLY A 60 -9.71 -5.04 -0.26
C GLY A 60 -9.29 -5.95 -1.42
N PRO A 61 -8.17 -5.61 -2.08
CA PRO A 61 -7.18 -4.64 -1.64
C PRO A 61 -7.66 -3.19 -1.79
N PHE A 62 -7.47 -2.37 -0.75
CA PHE A 62 -7.70 -0.92 -0.76
C PHE A 62 -6.62 -0.20 0.01
N GLY A 63 -6.28 1.02 -0.39
CA GLY A 63 -5.20 1.77 0.23
C GLY A 63 -4.67 2.89 -0.65
N LEU A 64 -3.35 3.06 -0.64
CA LEU A 64 -2.61 4.05 -1.42
C LEU A 64 -1.87 3.42 -2.60
N VAL A 65 -1.75 4.16 -3.70
CA VAL A 65 -0.85 3.88 -4.82
C VAL A 65 0.20 4.98 -4.83
N THR A 66 1.39 4.69 -4.32
CA THR A 66 2.50 5.64 -4.15
C THR A 66 3.47 5.56 -5.31
N LEU A 67 4.23 6.65 -5.55
CA LEU A 67 5.27 6.73 -6.58
C LEU A 67 4.77 6.16 -7.91
N ALA A 68 3.59 6.61 -8.33
CA ALA A 68 2.91 6.14 -9.51
C ALA A 68 3.26 7.01 -10.73
N SER A 69 3.42 6.40 -11.90
CA SER A 69 3.50 7.14 -13.17
C SER A 69 2.10 7.53 -13.67
N GLU A 70 2.03 8.53 -14.55
CA GLU A 70 0.78 9.08 -15.09
C GLU A 70 -0.19 8.01 -15.61
N ASN A 71 0.30 6.99 -16.34
CA ASN A 71 -0.55 5.91 -16.85
C ASN A 71 -0.44 4.61 -16.05
N LEU A 72 0.08 4.66 -14.81
CA LEU A 72 0.23 3.51 -13.90
C LEU A 72 1.07 2.36 -14.51
N GLU A 73 2.04 2.69 -15.36
CA GLU A 73 3.07 1.76 -15.80
C GLU A 73 3.96 1.33 -14.64
N GLU A 74 4.34 2.29 -13.79
CA GLU A 74 5.05 2.09 -12.53
C GLU A 74 4.20 2.54 -11.35
N PHE A 75 4.20 1.78 -10.27
CA PHE A 75 3.62 2.19 -8.98
C PHE A 75 4.03 1.27 -7.84
N THR A 76 3.90 1.77 -6.62
CA THR A 76 4.11 1.01 -5.38
C THR A 76 2.86 1.12 -4.50
N PRO A 77 1.96 0.13 -4.50
CA PRO A 77 0.75 0.20 -3.69
C PRO A 77 1.02 -0.26 -2.26
N VAL A 78 0.39 0.43 -1.32
CA VAL A 78 0.36 0.11 0.10
C VAL A 78 -1.09 -0.06 0.49
N PHE A 79 -1.50 -1.25 0.91
CA PHE A 79 -2.92 -1.58 1.01
C PHE A 79 -3.24 -2.56 2.12
N PHE A 80 -4.51 -2.56 2.52
CA PHE A 80 -5.09 -3.55 3.40
C PHE A 80 -5.93 -4.56 2.61
N ARG A 81 -5.97 -5.78 3.13
CA ARG A 81 -6.95 -6.82 2.76
C ARG A 81 -7.45 -7.48 4.04
N VAL A 82 -8.77 -7.69 4.13
CA VAL A 82 -9.41 -8.28 5.31
C VAL A 82 -9.94 -9.67 4.96
N PHE A 83 -9.56 -10.66 5.78
CA PHE A 83 -10.01 -12.04 5.67
C PHE A 83 -10.88 -12.45 6.86
N LYS A 84 -11.76 -13.42 6.64
CA LYS A 84 -12.45 -14.17 7.71
C LYS A 84 -11.63 -15.38 8.09
N ALA A 85 -11.30 -15.53 9.37
CA ALA A 85 -10.48 -16.63 9.86
C ALA A 85 -11.02 -17.16 11.19
N GLN A 86 -11.66 -18.33 11.16
CA GLN A 86 -12.40 -18.88 12.31
C GLN A 86 -13.41 -17.84 12.82
N ASP A 87 -13.37 -17.51 14.11
CA ASP A 87 -14.30 -16.58 14.77
C ASP A 87 -13.81 -15.13 14.77
N LYS A 88 -12.78 -14.80 13.98
CA LYS A 88 -12.22 -13.44 13.90
C LYS A 88 -11.86 -13.01 12.48
N HIS A 89 -11.58 -11.73 12.30
CA HIS A 89 -11.04 -11.18 11.07
C HIS A 89 -9.51 -11.07 11.16
N LEU A 90 -8.83 -11.27 10.03
CA LEU A 90 -7.40 -11.01 9.88
C LEU A 90 -7.23 -9.81 8.96
N VAL A 91 -6.47 -8.82 9.40
CA VAL A 91 -6.12 -7.65 8.60
C VAL A 91 -4.69 -7.84 8.10
N LEU A 92 -4.52 -7.97 6.80
CA LEU A 92 -3.23 -8.02 6.14
C LEU A 92 -2.90 -6.64 5.60
N MET A 93 -1.72 -6.13 5.92
CA MET A 93 -1.13 -4.95 5.30
C MET A 93 -0.02 -5.39 4.34
N CYS A 94 -0.03 -4.83 3.14
CA CYS A 94 0.94 -5.13 2.09
C CYS A 94 1.61 -3.86 1.57
N SER A 95 2.88 -3.96 1.18
CA SER A 95 3.60 -3.00 0.34
C SER A 95 4.21 -3.73 -0.85
N ASP A 96 3.68 -3.50 -2.05
CA ASP A 96 3.97 -4.34 -3.22
C ASP A 96 4.89 -3.63 -4.23
N ALA A 97 6.19 -3.92 -4.18
CA ALA A 97 7.16 -3.31 -5.09
C ALA A 97 7.21 -3.97 -6.47
N SER A 98 6.42 -5.01 -6.75
CA SER A 98 6.52 -5.82 -7.97
C SER A 98 6.42 -5.01 -9.28
N ARG A 99 5.66 -3.90 -9.27
CA ARG A 99 5.46 -2.99 -10.40
C ARG A 99 6.11 -1.61 -10.20
N SER A 100 7.07 -1.51 -9.29
CA SER A 100 7.67 -0.21 -8.91
C SER A 100 8.66 0.37 -9.92
N THR A 101 9.08 -0.39 -10.92
CA THR A 101 10.05 0.06 -11.93
C THR A 101 9.97 -0.75 -13.22
N LEU A 102 10.27 -0.12 -14.36
CA LEU A 102 10.36 -0.74 -15.69
C LEU A 102 11.72 -1.36 -16.00
N LYS A 103 12.76 -1.18 -15.16
CA LYS A 103 14.11 -1.73 -15.40
C LYS A 103 14.23 -3.24 -15.16
N ASN A 104 13.37 -4.04 -15.76
CA ASN A 104 13.47 -5.50 -15.72
C ASN A 104 14.72 -5.95 -16.50
N GLY A 105 15.57 -6.82 -15.94
CA GLY A 105 16.77 -7.32 -16.64
C GLY A 105 17.92 -6.30 -16.77
N GLU A 106 17.71 -5.03 -16.44
CA GLU A 106 18.68 -3.94 -16.59
C GLU A 106 19.27 -3.47 -15.24
N THR A 107 18.58 -3.75 -14.15
CA THR A 107 19.08 -3.50 -12.79
C THR A 107 19.86 -4.70 -12.31
N SER A 108 21.16 -4.74 -12.56
CA SER A 108 22.01 -5.69 -11.85
C SER A 108 22.36 -5.11 -10.48
N MET A 109 21.81 -5.73 -9.42
CA MET A 109 22.46 -5.71 -8.11
C MET A 109 23.93 -6.14 -8.29
N LYS A 110 24.82 -5.80 -7.34
CA LYS A 110 26.26 -6.13 -7.46
C LYS A 110 26.53 -7.63 -7.72
N ASP A 111 25.58 -8.50 -7.42
CA ASP A 111 25.62 -9.95 -7.64
C ASP A 111 24.97 -10.41 -8.96
N GLY A 112 24.63 -9.50 -9.87
CA GLY A 112 24.11 -9.79 -11.21
C GLY A 112 22.61 -10.09 -11.28
N LYS A 113 21.87 -10.00 -10.16
CA LYS A 113 20.42 -10.22 -10.12
C LYS A 113 19.64 -8.95 -10.38
N ASP A 114 18.39 -9.11 -10.85
CA ASP A 114 17.42 -8.02 -10.97
C ASP A 114 17.21 -7.25 -9.65
N ALA A 115 16.72 -6.02 -9.74
CA ALA A 115 16.32 -5.23 -8.59
C ALA A 115 15.35 -6.02 -7.72
N TYR A 116 15.67 -6.08 -6.43
CA TYR A 116 14.83 -6.73 -5.43
C TYR A 116 13.52 -5.94 -5.24
N ARG A 117 12.41 -6.52 -5.71
CA ARG A 117 11.08 -5.89 -5.74
C ARG A 117 10.02 -6.81 -5.13
N PRO A 118 10.14 -7.14 -3.84
CA PRO A 118 9.20 -8.04 -3.18
C PRO A 118 7.86 -7.35 -2.92
N SER A 119 6.86 -8.16 -2.62
CA SER A 119 5.64 -7.70 -1.95
C SER A 119 5.79 -7.99 -0.46
N PHE A 120 6.21 -6.99 0.33
CA PHE A 120 6.30 -7.12 1.79
C PHE A 120 4.90 -7.17 2.40
N GLY A 121 4.77 -7.84 3.54
CA GLY A 121 3.50 -8.02 4.22
C GLY A 121 3.64 -8.19 5.72
N GLY A 122 2.59 -7.77 6.44
CA GLY A 122 2.46 -8.00 7.87
C GLY A 122 0.98 -8.01 8.27
N PHE A 123 0.63 -8.86 9.24
CA PHE A 123 -0.70 -8.82 9.83
C PHE A 123 -0.78 -7.70 10.87
N VAL A 124 -1.91 -7.00 10.88
CA VAL A 124 -2.20 -5.91 11.80
C VAL A 124 -3.07 -6.44 12.94
N ASP A 125 -2.58 -6.31 14.17
CA ASP A 125 -3.32 -6.76 15.37
C ASP A 125 -4.38 -5.74 15.78
N ILE A 126 -5.55 -5.81 15.15
CA ILE A 126 -6.67 -4.90 15.40
C ILE A 126 -8.02 -5.61 15.32
N ASP A 127 -8.97 -5.12 16.11
CA ASP A 127 -10.38 -5.49 16.07
C ASP A 127 -11.16 -4.47 15.22
N LEU A 128 -11.99 -4.95 14.30
CA LEU A 128 -12.70 -4.13 13.31
C LEU A 128 -14.08 -3.66 13.80
N LYS A 129 -14.28 -3.51 15.12
CA LYS A 129 -15.54 -3.04 15.72
C LYS A 129 -16.00 -1.69 15.17
N ASP A 130 -15.06 -0.78 14.94
CA ASP A 130 -15.34 0.56 14.45
C ASP A 130 -15.41 0.64 12.90
N MET A 131 -15.22 -0.49 12.21
CA MET A 131 -15.18 -0.59 10.74
C MET A 131 -14.21 0.41 10.08
N LYS A 132 -13.07 0.63 10.75
CA LYS A 132 -12.05 1.62 10.38
C LYS A 132 -10.69 0.98 10.24
N LEU A 133 -9.91 1.47 9.29
CA LEU A 133 -8.47 1.22 9.22
C LEU A 133 -7.70 2.50 8.86
N SER A 134 -6.67 2.82 9.63
CA SER A 134 -5.75 3.94 9.43
C SER A 134 -4.43 3.50 8.78
N LEU A 135 -3.97 4.30 7.83
CA LEU A 135 -2.69 4.12 7.14
C LEU A 135 -1.97 5.47 7.09
N ARG A 136 -0.75 5.51 7.63
CA ARG A 136 0.19 6.61 7.38
C ARG A 136 1.31 6.13 6.47
N THR A 137 1.68 6.92 5.48
CA THR A 137 2.79 6.62 4.58
C THR A 137 3.65 7.84 4.36
N LEU A 138 4.94 7.72 4.72
CA LEU A 138 5.99 8.66 4.35
C LEU A 138 6.58 8.22 3.00
N ILE A 139 6.62 9.14 2.05
CA ILE A 139 7.16 8.93 0.71
C ILE A 139 8.33 9.88 0.56
N ASP A 140 9.51 9.35 0.27
CA ASP A 140 10.71 10.13 -0.01
C ASP A 140 11.53 9.49 -1.13
N HIS A 141 11.16 9.84 -2.36
CA HIS A 141 11.79 9.43 -3.63
C HIS A 141 11.91 7.91 -3.79
N SER A 142 12.95 7.31 -3.21
CA SER A 142 13.27 5.88 -3.33
C SER A 142 12.90 5.07 -2.10
N VAL A 143 12.24 5.68 -1.10
CA VAL A 143 11.77 5.00 0.10
C VAL A 143 10.30 5.33 0.36
N VAL A 144 9.56 4.29 0.76
CA VAL A 144 8.18 4.38 1.22
C VAL A 144 8.10 3.69 2.58
N GLU A 145 7.78 4.44 3.63
CA GLU A 145 7.61 3.92 4.98
C GLU A 145 6.13 3.97 5.36
N SER A 146 5.55 2.81 5.62
CA SER A 146 4.12 2.65 5.81
C SER A 146 3.82 2.13 7.21
N PHE A 147 2.87 2.77 7.88
CA PHE A 147 2.47 2.52 9.25
C PHE A 147 0.96 2.25 9.28
N GLY A 148 0.59 0.99 9.45
CA GLY A 148 -0.79 0.57 9.67
C GLY A 148 -1.18 0.70 11.14
N GLU A 149 -2.35 1.26 11.42
CA GLU A 149 -2.93 1.38 12.77
C GLU A 149 -1.99 2.01 13.80
N GLY A 150 -1.46 3.19 13.46
CA GLY A 150 -0.55 3.92 14.36
C GLY A 150 0.79 3.21 14.58
N GLY A 151 1.21 2.35 13.65
CA GLY A 151 2.50 1.64 13.70
C GLY A 151 2.44 0.25 14.34
N LYS A 152 1.24 -0.34 14.51
CA LYS A 152 1.13 -1.77 14.86
C LYS A 152 1.78 -2.67 13.82
N THR A 153 1.77 -2.25 12.56
CA THR A 153 2.53 -2.86 11.48
C THR A 153 3.27 -1.78 10.72
N CYS A 154 4.58 -1.95 10.59
CA CYS A 154 5.47 -1.03 9.87
C CYS A 154 6.11 -1.78 8.70
N ILE A 155 6.07 -1.18 7.51
CA ILE A 155 6.71 -1.73 6.31
C ILE A 155 7.50 -0.64 5.63
N THR A 156 8.81 -0.85 5.48
CA THR A 156 9.69 0.03 4.72
C THR A 156 10.07 -0.64 3.40
N SER A 157 9.77 0.04 2.30
CA SER A 157 10.05 -0.43 0.95
C SER A 157 11.04 0.51 0.26
N ARG A 158 12.02 -0.07 -0.44
CA ARG A 158 12.91 0.67 -1.35
C ARG A 158 12.49 0.42 -2.79
N VAL A 159 12.30 1.49 -3.55
CA VAL A 159 11.84 1.43 -4.93
C VAL A 159 12.58 2.44 -5.81
N TYR A 160 12.68 2.14 -7.11
CA TYR A 160 13.49 2.91 -8.05
C TYR A 160 12.76 3.09 -9.39
N PRO A 161 11.64 3.84 -9.42
CA PRO A 161 10.91 4.11 -10.65
C PRO A 161 11.77 4.86 -11.66
N THR A 162 11.42 4.73 -12.94
CA THR A 162 12.05 5.43 -14.07
C THR A 162 11.21 6.58 -14.60
N LEU A 163 9.90 6.49 -14.44
CA LEU A 163 8.90 7.44 -14.89
C LEU A 163 8.37 8.27 -13.71
N ALA A 164 8.03 7.61 -12.60
CA ALA A 164 7.46 8.25 -11.41
C ALA A 164 8.52 8.94 -10.54
N ILE A 165 9.26 9.88 -11.12
CA ILE A 165 10.36 10.59 -10.47
C ILE A 165 9.99 12.07 -10.30
N ASN A 166 10.27 12.63 -9.12
CA ASN A 166 10.06 14.04 -8.80
C ASN A 166 8.60 14.49 -9.07
N ASP A 167 8.42 15.48 -9.93
CA ASP A 167 7.16 16.10 -10.33
C ASP A 167 6.28 15.19 -11.20
N LYS A 168 6.83 14.09 -11.73
CA LYS A 168 6.10 13.07 -12.49
C LYS A 168 5.55 11.93 -11.63
N ALA A 169 5.85 11.94 -10.33
CA ALA A 169 5.24 11.00 -9.42
C ALA A 169 3.81 11.46 -9.11
N HIS A 170 2.89 10.49 -9.05
CA HIS A 170 1.51 10.68 -8.65
C HIS A 170 1.21 9.84 -7.41
N LEU A 171 0.14 10.22 -6.71
CA LEU A 171 -0.37 9.53 -5.54
C LEU A 171 -1.87 9.33 -5.69
N TYR A 172 -2.34 8.11 -5.42
CA TYR A 172 -3.78 7.80 -5.47
C TYR A 172 -4.23 7.09 -4.20
N THR A 173 -5.50 7.26 -3.86
CA THR A 173 -6.25 6.27 -3.07
C THR A 173 -6.95 5.30 -4.02
N PHE A 174 -7.11 4.03 -3.64
CA PHE A 174 -7.75 3.04 -4.51
C PHE A 174 -8.55 2.00 -3.74
N ASN A 175 -9.47 1.35 -4.45
CA ASN A 175 -10.16 0.15 -4.00
C ASN A 175 -10.30 -0.84 -5.16
N ASN A 176 -9.82 -2.06 -5.00
CA ASN A 176 -10.03 -3.16 -5.92
C ASN A 176 -10.77 -4.35 -5.26
N GLY A 177 -11.34 -4.13 -4.07
CA GLY A 177 -12.27 -5.03 -3.42
C GLY A 177 -13.72 -4.81 -3.88
N THR A 178 -14.57 -5.80 -3.63
CA THR A 178 -16.02 -5.75 -3.92
C THR A 178 -16.83 -5.01 -2.86
N GLU A 179 -16.27 -4.83 -1.66
CA GLU A 179 -16.82 -3.94 -0.64
C GLU A 179 -16.38 -2.49 -0.90
N PRO A 180 -17.32 -1.54 -1.07
CA PRO A 180 -16.99 -0.12 -1.18
C PRO A 180 -16.32 0.37 0.10
N ILE A 181 -15.33 1.24 -0.06
CA ILE A 181 -14.68 1.93 1.07
C ILE A 181 -14.99 3.42 1.01
N ARG A 182 -14.94 4.10 2.15
CA ARG A 182 -14.98 5.56 2.24
C ARG A 182 -13.70 6.05 2.90
N ILE A 183 -13.39 7.32 2.65
CA ILE A 183 -12.31 8.04 3.31
C ILE A 183 -13.00 8.93 4.32
N GLU A 184 -12.74 8.69 5.61
CA GLU A 184 -13.20 9.54 6.69
C GLU A 184 -12.25 10.73 6.89
N ILE A 185 -10.94 10.45 6.86
CA ILE A 185 -9.87 11.45 6.96
C ILE A 185 -8.87 11.19 5.83
N LEU A 186 -8.42 12.26 5.19
CA LEU A 186 -7.28 12.26 4.28
C LEU A 186 -6.51 13.56 4.51
N ASP A 187 -5.37 13.44 5.16
CA ASP A 187 -4.42 14.51 5.31
C ASP A 187 -3.17 14.19 4.48
N ALA A 188 -2.72 15.14 3.66
CA ALA A 188 -1.53 14.97 2.85
C ALA A 188 -0.70 16.25 2.89
N TRP A 189 0.58 16.11 3.22
CA TRP A 189 1.51 17.22 3.34
C TRP A 189 2.69 17.02 2.39
N THR A 190 3.02 18.05 1.62
CA THR A 190 4.35 18.15 1.00
C THR A 190 5.38 18.28 2.10
N ILE A 191 6.34 17.36 2.14
CA ILE A 191 7.48 17.46 3.05
C ILE A 191 8.50 18.38 2.36
N ILE A 192 8.99 19.39 3.07
CA ILE A 192 10.14 20.19 2.61
C ILE A 192 11.43 19.47 2.98
N LYS A 193 12.50 19.69 2.21
CA LYS A 193 13.82 19.13 2.55
C LYS A 193 14.23 19.60 3.96
N PRO A 194 14.81 18.73 4.80
CA PRO A 194 15.32 19.12 6.10
C PRO A 194 16.31 20.28 5.98
N ILE A 195 16.18 21.27 6.87
CA ILE A 195 17.09 22.42 6.93
C ILE A 195 18.44 21.99 7.54
N ASP A 196 18.37 21.16 8.57
CA ASP A 196 19.53 20.57 9.25
C ASP A 196 19.44 19.05 9.16
N MET A 197 20.54 18.41 8.77
CA MET A 197 20.68 16.96 8.88
C MET A 197 21.27 16.63 10.25
N ASN A 198 20.81 15.55 10.89
CA ASN A 198 21.45 15.04 12.10
C ASN A 198 22.92 14.74 11.78
N GLN A 199 23.84 15.49 12.39
CA GLN A 199 25.28 15.27 12.30
C GLN A 199 25.73 14.11 13.18
#